data_AF-A0A948C4P7-F1
#
_entry.id   AF-A0A948C4P7-F1
#
_cell.length_a   1.000
_cell.length_b   1.000
_cell.length_c   1.000
_cell.angle_alpha   90.00
_cell.angle_beta   90.00
_cell.angle_gamma   90.00
#
_symmetry.space_group_name_H-M   'P 1'
#
loop_
_entity.id
_entity.type
_entity.pdbx_description
1 polymer ?
#
loop_
_entity_poly.entity_id
_entity_poly.type
_entity_poly.pdbx_seq_one_letter_code
_entity_poly.pdbx_strand_id
1 'polypeptide(L)'
;MQPLARTSDKDPGIVEQFQLIVNGREMCKAYSELVDPIEQQANFDKQEEASAKGDVEATASDDEFVIAMEYGMPPQSGFGM
;
A
#
# COMPACT_ATOMS: atom_id res chain seq x y z
N MET A 1 6.91 -3.87 -4.34
CA MET A 1 5.53 -4.12 -3.89
C MET A 1 4.96 -2.80 -3.39
N GLN A 2 3.68 -2.50 -3.58
CA GLN A 2 3.02 -1.31 -3.03
C GLN A 2 2.06 -1.78 -1.93
N PRO A 3 2.54 -1.94 -0.67
CA PRO A 3 1.80 -2.69 0.35
C PRO A 3 0.49 -2.04 0.80
N LEU A 4 0.31 -0.75 0.51
CA LEU A 4 -0.86 0.05 0.88
C LEU A 4 -1.81 0.35 -0.30
N ALA A 5 -1.38 0.02 -1.54
CA ALA A 5 -2.17 0.32 -2.72
C ALA A 5 -3.11 -0.85 -3.04
N ARG A 6 -4.37 -0.53 -3.35
CA ARG A 6 -5.39 -1.51 -3.71
C ARG A 6 -5.00 -2.27 -4.97
N THR A 7 -5.13 -3.60 -4.94
CA THR A 7 -4.99 -4.49 -6.10
C THR A 7 -6.13 -4.26 -7.11
N SER A 8 -5.85 -4.27 -8.42
CA SER A 8 -6.89 -4.05 -9.42
C SER A 8 -7.85 -5.22 -9.55
N ASP A 9 -9.15 -4.94 -9.64
CA ASP A 9 -10.20 -5.94 -9.88
C ASP A 9 -10.06 -6.66 -11.23
N LYS A 10 -9.36 -6.03 -12.20
CA LYS A 10 -9.21 -6.57 -13.59
C LYS A 10 -7.94 -7.36 -13.80
N ASP A 11 -6.88 -7.00 -13.08
CA ASP A 11 -5.55 -7.60 -13.21
C ASP A 11 -4.89 -7.66 -11.82
N PRO A 12 -4.87 -8.83 -11.18
CA PRO A 12 -4.25 -9.01 -9.86
C PRO A 12 -2.73 -8.78 -9.84
N GLY A 13 -2.09 -8.66 -11.01
CA GLY A 13 -0.67 -8.34 -11.13
C GLY A 13 -0.34 -6.85 -10.95
N ILE A 14 -1.34 -5.97 -10.88
CA ILE A 14 -1.16 -4.52 -10.76
C ILE A 14 -1.97 -3.93 -9.60
N VAL A 15 -1.51 -2.79 -9.12
CA VAL A 15 -2.22 -1.95 -8.14
C VAL A 15 -2.77 -0.70 -8.82
N GLU A 16 -3.85 -0.16 -8.26
CA GLU A 16 -4.50 1.06 -8.75
C GLU A 16 -3.73 2.31 -8.29
N GLN A 17 -2.67 2.68 -9.02
CA GLN A 17 -1.84 3.85 -8.72
C GLN A 17 -1.48 4.67 -9.95
N PHE A 18 -1.06 5.92 -9.73
CA PHE A 18 -0.36 6.73 -10.73
C PHE A 18 0.73 7.60 -10.10
N GLN A 19 1.69 8.01 -10.95
CA GLN A 19 2.71 9.00 -10.60
C GLN A 19 2.68 10.16 -11.59
N LEU A 20 2.81 11.39 -11.08
CA LEU A 20 3.00 12.58 -11.89
C LEU A 20 4.50 12.83 -12.03
N ILE A 21 5.00 12.78 -13.27
CA ILE A 21 6.40 13.06 -13.58
C ILE A 21 6.50 14.40 -14.32
N VAL A 22 7.32 15.32 -13.82
CA VAL A 22 7.63 16.61 -14.48
C VAL A 22 9.14 16.76 -14.59
N ASN A 23 9.64 17.03 -15.80
CA ASN A 23 11.07 17.16 -16.09
C ASN A 23 11.93 15.98 -15.56
N GLY A 24 11.40 14.75 -15.65
CA GLY A 24 12.09 13.54 -15.19
C GLY A 24 12.13 13.33 -13.67
N ARG A 25 11.37 14.12 -12.90
CA ARG A 25 11.24 13.96 -11.45
C ARG A 25 9.81 13.61 -11.06
N GLU A 26 9.67 12.75 -10.06
CA GLU A 26 8.39 12.45 -9.42
C GLU A 26 7.93 13.67 -8.63
N MET A 27 6.78 14.20 -9.01
CA MET A 27 6.13 15.34 -8.35
C MET A 27 4.96 14.90 -7.48
N CYS A 28 4.32 13.79 -7.81
CA CYS A 28 3.23 13.28 -7.00
C CYS A 28 3.10 11.77 -7.17
N LYS A 29 2.57 11.14 -6.13
CA LYS A 29 2.13 9.75 -6.15
C LYS A 29 0.76 9.63 -5.51
N ALA A 30 -0.11 8.85 -6.14
CA ALA A 30 -1.45 8.61 -5.66
C ALA A 30 -1.90 7.19 -5.98
N TYR A 31 -2.79 6.66 -5.16
CA TYR A 31 -3.34 5.32 -5.29
C TYR A 31 -4.73 5.22 -4.66
N SER A 32 -5.54 4.29 -5.16
CA SER A 32 -6.67 3.79 -4.40
C SER A 32 -6.12 3.09 -3.16
N GLU A 33 -6.58 3.49 -1.98
CA GLU A 33 -6.13 2.89 -0.72
C GLU A 33 -6.61 1.45 -0.63
N LEU A 34 -5.73 0.58 -0.12
CA LEU A 34 -6.15 -0.74 0.31
C LEU A 34 -7.00 -0.59 1.58
N VAL A 35 -8.24 -1.06 1.52
CA VAL A 35 -9.22 -0.95 2.61
C VAL A 35 -9.61 -2.29 3.23
N ASP A 36 -9.07 -3.39 2.70
CA ASP A 36 -9.27 -4.73 3.24
C ASP A 36 -8.22 -5.01 4.34
N PRO A 37 -8.61 -5.12 5.62
CA PRO A 37 -7.67 -5.36 6.72
C PRO A 37 -6.95 -6.70 6.61
N ILE A 38 -7.59 -7.72 6.02
CA ILE A 38 -6.99 -9.06 5.87
C ILE A 38 -5.87 -9.01 4.83
N GLU A 39 -6.12 -8.31 3.71
CA GLU A 39 -5.09 -8.11 2.68
C GLU A 39 -3.95 -7.22 3.21
N GLN A 40 -4.27 -6.19 4.00
CA GLN A 40 -3.26 -5.31 4.61
C GLN A 40 -2.36 -6.08 5.58
N GLN A 41 -2.92 -6.93 6.44
CA GLN A 41 -2.14 -7.79 7.33
C GLN A 41 -1.21 -8.72 6.53
N ALA A 42 -1.74 -9.39 5.51
CA ALA A 42 -0.93 -10.27 4.65
C ALA A 42 0.18 -9.51 3.91
N ASN A 43 -0.01 -8.22 3.61
CA ASN A 43 1.03 -7.38 3.04
C ASN A 43 2.08 -6.99 4.08
N PHE A 44 1.69 -6.72 5.32
CA PHE A 44 2.63 -6.48 6.42
C PHE A 44 3.48 -7.72 6.73
N ASP A 45 2.89 -8.91 6.78
CA ASP A 45 3.64 -10.16 6.99
C ASP A 45 4.73 -10.35 5.92
N LYS A 46 4.41 -10.03 4.65
CA LYS A 46 5.40 -10.06 3.55
C LYS A 46 6.48 -9.00 3.70
N GLN A 47 6.16 -7.83 4.23
CA GLN A 47 7.15 -6.78 4.50
C GLN A 47 8.07 -7.18 5.65
N GLU A 48 7.56 -7.82 6.71
CA GLU A 48 8.38 -8.38 7.78
C GLU A 48 9.33 -9.46 7.27
N GLU A 49 8.85 -10.36 6.40
CA GLU A 49 9.71 -11.34 5.74
C GLU A 49 10.81 -10.69 4.89
N ALA A 50 10.50 -9.58 4.21
CA ALA A 50 11.48 -8.83 3.41
C ALA A 50 12.52 -8.14 4.31
N SER A 51 12.06 -7.53 5.41
CA SER A 51 12.91 -6.93 6.44
C SER A 51 13.86 -7.97 7.06
N ALA A 52 13.36 -9.17 7.39
CA ALA A 52 14.18 -10.27 7.89
C ALA A 52 15.23 -10.77 6.87
N LYS A 53 14.98 -10.58 5.57
CA LYS A 53 15.93 -10.86 4.47
C LYS A 53 16.91 -9.71 4.21
N GLY A 54 16.83 -8.61 4.97
CA GLY A 54 17.75 -7.47 4.90
C GLY A 54 17.27 -6.30 4.03
N ASP A 55 15.99 -6.26 3.64
CA ASP A 55 15.42 -5.11 2.96
C ASP A 55 15.18 -3.95 3.95
N VAL A 56 16.00 -2.92 3.88
CA VAL A 56 15.94 -1.75 4.76
C VAL A 56 14.81 -0.78 4.41
N GLU A 57 14.22 -0.91 3.22
CA GLU A 57 13.08 -0.10 2.76
C GLU A 57 11.73 -0.78 3.07
N ALA A 58 11.76 -1.97 3.67
CA ALA A 58 10.56 -2.68 4.07
C ALA A 58 9.81 -1.90 5.17
N THR A 59 8.48 -1.83 5.01
CA THR A 59 7.62 -1.11 5.97
C THR A 59 7.38 -1.98 7.20
N ALA A 60 7.50 -1.40 8.40
CA ALA A 60 7.12 -2.10 9.63
C ALA A 60 5.60 -2.36 9.66
N SER A 61 5.21 -3.48 10.26
CA SER A 61 3.81 -3.77 10.58
C SER A 61 3.25 -2.77 11.60
N ASP A 62 1.95 -2.48 11.48
CA ASP A 62 1.21 -1.64 12.41
C ASP A 62 -0.15 -2.29 12.70
N ASP A 63 -0.22 -3.04 13.80
CA ASP A 63 -1.42 -3.75 14.21
C ASP A 63 -2.57 -2.79 14.57
N GLU A 64 -2.25 -1.61 15.12
CA GLU A 64 -3.27 -0.61 15.46
C GLU A 64 -3.91 -0.03 14.20
N PHE A 65 -3.14 0.15 13.13
CA PHE A 65 -3.66 0.54 11.83
C PHE A 65 -4.60 -0.52 11.25
N VAL A 66 -4.22 -1.80 11.28
CA VAL A 66 -5.09 -2.89 10.79
C VAL A 66 -6.39 -2.96 11.60
N ILE A 67 -6.30 -2.87 12.94
CA ILE A 67 -7.48 -2.81 13.81
C ILE A 67 -8.38 -1.62 13.43
N ALA A 68 -7.81 -0.45 13.16
CA ALA A 68 -8.60 0.71 12.72
C ALA A 68 -9.35 0.45 11.40
N MET A 69 -8.73 -0.29 10.46
CA MET A 69 -9.38 -0.68 9.21
C MET A 69 -10.58 -1.63 9.44
N GLU A 70 -10.49 -2.54 10.41
CA GLU A 70 -11.57 -3.48 10.78
C GLU A 70 -12.84 -2.78 11.28
N TYR A 71 -12.72 -1.57 11.84
CA TYR A 71 -13.88 -0.74 12.22
C TYR A 71 -14.66 -0.18 11.02
N GLY A 72 -14.14 -0.35 9.80
CA GLY A 72 -14.77 0.08 8.56
C GLY A 72 -14.05 1.26 7.92
N MET A 73 -13.07 0.93 7.09
CA MET A 73 -12.40 1.91 6.23
C MET A 73 -13.23 2.15 4.95
N PRO A 74 -13.69 3.37 4.67
CA PRO A 74 -14.45 3.65 3.45
C PRO A 74 -13.56 3.54 2.21
N PRO A 75 -14.12 3.22 1.02
CA PRO A 75 -13.38 3.33 -0.23
C PRO A 75 -12.82 4.74 -0.40
N GLN A 76 -11.51 4.85 -0.53
CA GLN A 76 -10.81 6.13 -0.55
C GLN A 76 -9.55 6.07 -1.42
N SER A 77 -8.99 7.24 -1.73
CA SER A 77 -7.75 7.39 -2.47
C SER A 77 -6.83 8.37 -1.77
N GLY A 78 -5.56 8.01 -1.67
CA GLY A 78 -4.50 8.86 -1.15
C GLY A 78 -3.74 9.56 -2.27
N PHE A 79 -3.17 10.71 -1.95
CA PHE A 79 -2.33 11.51 -2.83
C PHE A 79 -1.26 12.23 -2.00
N GLY A 80 -0.03 12.28 -2.51
CA GLY A 80 1.06 13.11 -1.98
C GLY A 80 1.78 13.87 -3.09
N MET A 81 2.22 15.11 -2.80
CA MET A 81 2.94 16.02 -3.69
C MET A 81 4.01 16.81 -2.92
#